data_AF-A0A929UIJ2-F1
#
_entry.id   AF-A0A929UIJ2-F1
#
_cell.length_a   1.000
_cell.length_b   1.000
_cell.length_c   1.000
_cell.angle_alpha   90.00
_cell.angle_beta   90.00
_cell.angle_gamma   90.00
#
_symmetry.space_group_name_H-M   'P 1'
#
loop_
_entity.id
_entity.type
_entity.pdbx_description
1 polymer ?
#
loop_
_entity_poly.entity_id
_entity_poly.type
_entity_poly.pdbx_seq_one_letter_code
_entity_poly.pdbx_strand_id
1 'polypeptide(L)' 'RTVCNAPAENLVQTSPPDLHTSRVAFNAWMQSPPHRQSIMSSAYTLTGFGIAGNKIVEHFC' A
#
# COMPACT_ATOMS: atom_id res chain seq x y z
N ARG A 1 -17.95 -14.28 7.51
CA ARG A 1 -16.86 -13.67 6.72
C ARG A 1 -17.16 -12.17 6.68
N THR A 2 -16.44 -11.37 7.46
CA THR A 2 -16.65 -9.91 7.47
C THR A 2 -16.07 -9.37 6.17
N VAL A 3 -16.91 -8.72 5.36
CA VAL A 3 -16.49 -7.97 4.17
C VAL A 3 -15.77 -6.71 4.68
N CYS A 4 -14.69 -6.30 4.01
CA CYS A 4 -14.01 -5.06 4.31
C CYS A 4 -14.99 -3.89 4.15
N ASN A 5 -15.31 -3.21 5.25
CA ASN A 5 -16.18 -2.03 5.23
C ASN A 5 -15.32 -0.79 4.98
N ALA A 6 -15.59 -0.08 3.88
CA ALA A 6 -14.85 1.11 3.43
C ALA A 6 -13.34 0.88 3.18
N PRO A 7 -12.98 -0.05 2.26
CA PRO A 7 -11.58 -0.33 1.97
C PRO A 7 -10.86 0.86 1.35
N ALA A 8 -9.54 0.92 1.57
CA ALA A 8 -8.64 1.84 0.88
C ALA A 8 -7.49 1.05 0.25
N GLU A 9 -6.81 1.65 -0.72
CA GLU A 9 -5.68 1.04 -1.40
C GLU A 9 -4.55 2.05 -1.60
N ASN A 10 -3.33 1.62 -1.31
CA ASN A 10 -2.13 2.30 -1.75
C ASN A 10 -1.54 1.52 -2.93
N LEU A 11 -1.45 2.16 -4.09
CA LEU A 11 -0.87 1.58 -5.29
C LEU A 11 0.47 2.26 -5.58
N VAL A 12 1.46 1.49 -6.00
CA VAL A 12 2.70 2.04 -6.55
C VAL A 12 3.25 1.14 -7.64
N GLN A 13 3.89 1.77 -8.61
CA GLN A 13 4.70 1.08 -9.60
C GLN A 13 6.14 1.59 -9.48
N THR A 14 7.08 0.67 -9.25
CA THR A 14 8.50 1.00 -9.09
C THR A 14 9.25 0.88 -10.42
N SER A 15 10.30 1.69 -10.60
CA SER A 15 11.22 1.64 -11.73
C SER A 15 12.47 2.44 -11.39
N PRO A 16 13.70 2.05 -11.79
CA PRO A 16 14.09 0.84 -12.55
C PRO A 16 14.07 -0.50 -11.75
N PRO A 17 14.40 -1.67 -12.35
CA PRO A 17 14.24 -3.00 -11.73
C PRO A 17 14.91 -3.22 -10.37
N ASP A 18 16.04 -2.57 -10.13
CA ASP A 18 16.75 -2.56 -8.85
C ASP A 18 15.97 -1.85 -7.72
N LEU A 19 14.94 -1.08 -8.06
CA LEU A 19 14.07 -0.40 -7.10
C LEU A 19 12.82 -1.20 -6.73
N HIS A 20 12.67 -2.44 -7.22
CA HIS A 20 11.54 -3.32 -6.88
C HIS A 20 11.66 -3.88 -5.46
N THR A 21 11.66 -2.99 -4.46
CA THR A 21 11.83 -3.34 -3.04
C THR A 21 10.69 -2.78 -2.22
N SER A 22 10.34 -3.48 -1.13
CA SER A 22 9.34 -3.00 -0.16
C SER A 22 9.74 -1.65 0.45
N ARG A 23 11.04 -1.40 0.64
CA ARG A 23 11.55 -0.12 1.14
C ARG A 23 11.19 1.05 0.23
N VAL A 24 11.39 0.89 -1.08
CA VAL A 24 11.06 1.96 -2.05
C VAL A 24 9.55 2.20 -2.08
N ALA A 25 8.74 1.14 -2.15
CA ALA A 25 7.29 1.24 -2.16
C ALA A 25 6.76 1.95 -0.89
N PHE A 26 7.21 1.51 0.28
CA PHE A 26 6.77 2.06 1.56
C PHE A 26 7.22 3.51 1.75
N ASN A 27 8.45 3.85 1.36
CA ASN A 27 8.92 5.23 1.42
C ASN A 27 8.09 6.16 0.51
N ALA A 28 7.75 5.71 -0.70
CA ALA A 28 6.91 6.47 -1.63
C ALA A 28 5.51 6.73 -1.03
N TRP A 29 4.90 5.73 -0.40
CA TRP A 29 3.62 5.91 0.29
C TRP A 29 3.74 6.84 1.50
N MET A 30 4.76 6.70 2.34
CA MET A 30 4.94 7.58 3.51
C MET A 30 5.21 9.05 3.15
N GLN A 31 5.76 9.32 1.97
CA GLN A 31 5.97 10.69 1.46
C GLN A 31 4.72 11.30 0.81
N SER A 32 3.72 10.49 0.46
CA SER A 32 2.46 10.95 -0.11
C SER A 32 1.40 11.11 0.99
N PRO A 33 0.84 12.32 1.22
CA PRO A 33 -0.17 12.53 2.26
C PRO A 33 -1.37 11.56 2.23
N PRO A 34 -2.04 11.29 1.08
CA PRO A 34 -3.16 10.34 1.06
C PRO A 34 -2.73 8.91 1.38
N HIS A 35 -1.57 8.47 0.87
CA HIS A 35 -1.12 7.10 1.12
C HIS A 35 -0.72 6.90 2.59
N ARG A 36 0.01 7.87 3.16
CA ARG A 36 0.36 7.88 4.58
C ARG A 36 -0.87 7.92 5.47
N GLN A 37 -1.92 8.66 5.09
CA GLN A 37 -3.16 8.70 5.84
C GLN A 37 -3.82 7.32 5.94
N SER A 38 -3.83 6.54 4.86
CA SER A 38 -4.34 5.17 4.89
C SER A 38 -3.53 4.28 5.84
N ILE A 39 -2.19 4.34 5.78
CA ILE A 39 -1.29 3.55 6.64
C ILE A 39 -1.46 3.89 8.13
N MET A 40 -1.64 5.16 8.45
CA MET A 40 -1.72 5.65 9.84
C MET A 40 -3.17 5.65 10.39
N SER A 41 -4.15 5.25 9.58
CA SER A 41 -5.55 5.23 9.97
C SER A 41 -5.82 4.12 10.98
N SER A 42 -6.38 4.47 12.13
CA SER A 42 -6.88 3.49 13.10
C SER A 42 -8.18 2.82 12.68
N ALA A 43 -8.79 3.23 11.56
CA ALA A 43 -10.00 2.61 11.03
C ALA A 43 -9.74 1.23 10.40
N TYR A 44 -8.48 0.96 10.02
CA TYR A 44 -8.04 -0.28 9.41
C TYR A 44 -7.35 -1.18 10.43
N THR A 45 -7.76 -2.43 10.51
CA THR A 45 -7.25 -3.44 11.44
C THR A 45 -6.54 -4.60 10.74
N LEU A 46 -6.63 -4.66 9.41
CA LEU A 46 -6.10 -5.68 8.53
C LEU A 46 -5.47 -5.02 7.30
N THR A 47 -4.30 -5.50 6.89
CA THR A 47 -3.70 -5.07 5.61
C THR A 47 -3.20 -6.28 4.85
N GLY A 48 -3.28 -6.22 3.52
CA GLY A 48 -2.81 -7.26 2.62
C GLY A 48 -2.02 -6.65 1.46
N PHE A 49 -0.95 -7.32 1.05
CA PHE A 49 -0.10 -6.88 -0.06
C PHE A 49 -0.26 -7.80 -1.26
N GLY A 50 -0.39 -7.20 -2.46
CA GLY A 50 -0.34 -7.90 -3.74
C GLY A 50 0.81 -7.36 -4.58
N ILE A 51 1.62 -8.24 -5.16
CA ILE A 51 2.76 -7.87 -5.99
C ILE A 51 2.68 -8.59 -7.34
N ALA A 52 2.76 -7.83 -8.43
CA ALA A 52 2.82 -8.35 -9.79
C ALA A 52 3.92 -7.61 -10.57
N GLY A 53 5.09 -8.23 -10.71
CA GLY A 53 6.26 -7.59 -11.29
C GLY A 53 6.70 -6.36 -10.49
N ASN A 54 6.58 -5.18 -11.08
CA ASN A 54 6.95 -3.90 -10.46
C ASN A 54 5.76 -3.12 -9.88
N LYS A 55 4.57 -3.71 -9.85
CA LYS A 55 3.33 -3.12 -9.34
C LYS A 55 3.00 -3.71 -7.99
N ILE A 56 2.71 -2.85 -7.03
CA ILE A 56 2.42 -3.22 -5.65
C ILE A 56 1.11 -2.54 -5.23
N VAL A 57 0.24 -3.31 -4.57
CA VAL A 57 -0.92 -2.80 -3.84
C VAL A 57 -0.78 -3.15 -2.36
N GLU A 58 -1.08 -2.20 -1.49
CA GLU A 58 -1.45 -2.43 -0.10
C GLU A 58 -2.95 -2.15 0.04
N HIS A 59 -3.71 -3.16 0.43
CA HIS A 59 -5.16 -3.09 0.60
C HIS A 59 -5.50 -3.06 2.09
N PHE A 60 -6.29 -2.08 2.50
CA PHE A 60 -6.67 -1.86 3.89
C PHE A 60 -8.12 -2.28 4.17
N CYS A 61 -8.29 -3.00 5.28
CA CYS A 61 -9.54 -3.35 5.95
C CYS A 61 -9.31 -3.24 7.47
#